data_AF-A8ZT01-F1
#
_entry.id   AF-A8ZT01-F1
#
_cell.length_a   1.000
_cell.length_b   1.000
_cell.length_c   1.000
_cell.angle_alpha   90.00
_cell.angle_beta   90.00
_cell.angle_gamma   90.00
#
_symmetry.space_group_name_H-M   'P 1'
#
loop_
_entity.id
_entity.type
_entity.pdbx_description
1 polymer ?
#
loop_
_entity_poly.entity_id
_entity_poly.type
_entity_poly.pdbx_seq_one_letter_code
_entity_poly.pdbx_strand_id
1 'polypeptide(L)'
;MDVKDFCSGLEQELVAWKAKLFDVVAKADRLGSAERERVLANFNDMKIIVQDLEEKINQLKTECPSDWSPQKKAIEKGHVDMRSKYEEAMEFIGKAAPVSIPG
;
A
#
# COMPACT_ATOMS: atom_id res chain seq x y z
N MET A 1 -14.56 11.41 -15.34
CA MET A 1 -13.98 11.57 -14.01
C MET A 1 -13.09 12.78 -14.06
N ASP A 2 -13.39 13.80 -13.25
CA ASP A 2 -12.50 14.95 -13.11
C ASP A 2 -11.38 14.66 -12.09
N VAL A 3 -10.42 15.59 -11.96
CA VAL A 3 -9.28 15.42 -11.05
C VAL A 3 -9.71 15.36 -9.57
N LYS A 4 -10.83 15.99 -9.20
CA LYS A 4 -11.31 16.02 -7.82
C LYS A 4 -11.91 14.68 -7.42
N ASP A 5 -12.79 14.14 -8.26
CA ASP A 5 -13.36 12.80 -8.08
C ASP A 5 -12.26 11.74 -8.00
N PHE A 6 -11.25 11.85 -8.87
CA PHE A 6 -10.10 10.95 -8.86
C PHE A 6 -9.32 11.04 -7.54
N CYS A 7 -8.95 12.25 -7.11
CA CYS A 7 -8.22 12.44 -5.86
C CYS A 7 -9.02 11.95 -4.64
N SER A 8 -10.34 12.18 -4.58
CA SER A 8 -11.18 11.68 -3.49
C SER A 8 -11.25 10.16 -3.46
N GLY A 9 -11.32 9.49 -4.61
CA GLY A 9 -11.25 8.03 -4.68
C GLY A 9 -9.91 7.50 -4.18
N LEU A 10 -8.81 8.12 -4.60
CA LEU A 10 -7.47 7.72 -4.16
C LEU A 10 -7.24 7.91 -2.66
N GLU A 11 -7.77 9.00 -2.07
CA GLU A 11 -7.68 9.22 -0.63
C GLU A 11 -8.37 8.10 0.16
N GLN A 12 -9.54 7.65 -0.31
CA GLN A 12 -10.23 6.51 0.30
C GLN A 12 -9.43 5.21 0.15
N GLU A 13 -8.85 4.96 -1.03
CA GLU A 13 -7.99 3.79 -1.25
C GLU A 13 -6.75 3.82 -0.37
N LEU A 14 -6.13 4.99 -0.17
CA LEU A 14 -4.97 5.14 0.72
C LEU A 14 -5.31 4.87 2.18
N VAL A 15 -6.50 5.29 2.65
CA VAL A 15 -6.97 4.94 4.00
C VAL A 15 -7.07 3.41 4.14
N ALA A 16 -7.62 2.73 3.13
CA ALA A 16 -7.69 1.27 3.13
C ALA A 16 -6.29 0.62 3.10
N TRP A 17 -5.33 1.17 2.34
CA TRP A 17 -3.95 0.68 2.31
C TRP A 17 -3.24 0.85 3.66
N LYS A 18 -3.41 1.99 4.33
CA LYS A 18 -2.86 2.20 5.68
C LYS A 18 -3.42 1.20 6.68
N ALA A 19 -4.71 0.87 6.59
CA ALA A 19 -5.31 -0.16 7.44
C ALA A 19 -4.73 -1.55 7.14
N LYS A 20 -4.53 -1.90 5.86
CA LYS A 20 -3.87 -3.15 5.46
C LYS A 20 -2.41 -3.24 5.94
N LEU A 21 -1.69 -2.11 5.92
CA LEU A 21 -0.33 -2.04 6.45
C LEU A 21 -0.28 -2.33 7.96
N PHE A 22 -1.26 -1.81 8.70
CA PHE A 22 -1.39 -2.13 10.13
C PHE A 22 -1.66 -3.62 10.36
N ASP A 23 -2.53 -4.24 9.56
CA ASP A 23 -2.80 -5.68 9.63
C ASP A 23 -1.54 -6.53 9.35
N VAL A 24 -0.72 -6.14 8.37
CA VAL A 24 0.56 -6.80 8.07
C VAL A 24 1.49 -6.77 9.28
N VAL A 25 1.66 -5.61 9.94
CA VAL A 25 2.52 -5.49 11.13
C VAL A 25 1.97 -6.32 12.29
N ALA A 26 0.66 -6.23 12.55
CA ALA A 26 0.02 -6.99 13.63
C ALA A 26 0.16 -8.50 13.45
N LYS A 27 0.15 -8.99 12.20
CA LYS A 27 0.41 -10.39 11.87
C LYS A 27 1.90 -10.74 11.96
N ALA A 28 2.79 -9.85 11.52
CA ALA A 28 4.23 -10.03 11.62
C ALA A 28 4.72 -10.16 13.07
N ASP A 29 4.08 -9.45 14.00
CA ASP A 29 4.39 -9.50 15.43
C ASP A 29 4.14 -10.87 16.08
N ARG A 30 3.40 -11.76 15.40
CA ARG A 30 3.15 -13.14 15.84
C ARG A 30 4.17 -14.15 15.31
N LEU A 31 5.11 -13.71 14.47
CA LEU A 31 6.13 -14.55 13.86
C LEU A 31 7.43 -14.58 14.70
N GLY A 32 8.31 -15.53 14.37
CA GLY A 32 9.69 -15.53 14.87
C GLY A 32 10.48 -14.32 14.36
N SER A 33 11.59 -13.99 15.02
CA SER A 33 12.37 -12.78 14.73
C SER A 33 12.85 -12.70 13.27
N ALA A 34 13.31 -13.82 12.70
CA ALA A 34 13.81 -13.86 11.33
C ALA A 34 12.68 -13.66 10.30
N GLU A 35 11.53 -14.30 10.51
CA GLU A 35 10.35 -14.15 9.66
C GLU A 35 9.78 -12.73 9.75
N ARG A 36 9.75 -12.15 10.96
CA ARG A 36 9.31 -10.79 11.20
C ARG A 36 10.17 -9.78 10.44
N GLU A 37 11.50 -9.90 10.50
CA GLU A 37 12.41 -9.00 9.76
C GLU A 37 12.13 -9.01 8.25
N ARG A 38 11.86 -10.18 7.68
CA ARG A 38 11.51 -10.31 6.26
C ARG A 38 10.18 -9.65 5.91
N VAL A 39 9.16 -9.78 6.76
CA VAL A 39 7.87 -9.09 6.55
C VAL A 39 8.04 -7.58 6.70
N LEU A 40 8.87 -7.12 7.64
CA LEU A 40 9.14 -5.70 7.86
C LEU A 40 9.82 -5.04 6.65
N ALA A 41 10.61 -5.77 5.87
CA ALA A 41 11.16 -5.27 4.61
C ALA A 41 10.04 -4.92 3.61
N ASN A 42 9.08 -5.83 3.39
CA ASN A 42 7.93 -5.57 2.52
C ASN A 42 7.02 -4.46 3.08
N PHE A 43 6.86 -4.38 4.42
CA PHE A 43 6.15 -3.28 5.06
C PHE A 43 6.79 -1.92 4.77
N ASN A 44 8.12 -1.82 4.86
CA ASN A 44 8.83 -0.57 4.59
C ASN A 44 8.70 -0.16 3.11
N ASP A 45 8.79 -1.11 2.17
CA ASP A 45 8.54 -0.84 0.75
C ASP A 45 7.12 -0.28 0.53
N MET A 46 6.10 -0.94 1.10
CA MET A 46 4.72 -0.47 1.01
C MET A 46 4.53 0.91 1.64
N LYS A 47 5.19 1.19 2.77
CA LYS A 47 5.13 2.51 3.43
C LYS A 47 5.69 3.61 2.51
N ILE A 48 6.80 3.36 1.81
CA ILE A 48 7.38 4.31 0.85
C ILE A 48 6.40 4.57 -0.29
N ILE A 49 5.75 3.53 -0.83
CA ILE A 49 4.76 3.69 -1.89
C ILE A 49 3.56 4.52 -1.39
N VAL A 50 3.07 4.30 -0.16
CA VAL A 50 1.97 5.11 0.40
C VAL A 50 2.36 6.58 0.43
N GLN A 51 3.58 6.89 0.88
CA GLN A 51 4.07 8.26 0.97
C GLN A 51 4.17 8.92 -0.42
N ASP A 52 4.72 8.23 -1.42
CA ASP A 52 4.79 8.74 -2.79
C ASP A 52 3.40 8.97 -3.40
N LEU A 53 2.43 8.07 -3.12
CA LEU A 53 1.05 8.26 -3.55
C LEU A 53 0.37 9.46 -2.87
N GLU A 54 0.59 9.66 -1.57
CA GLU A 54 0.09 10.82 -0.83
C GLU A 54 0.64 12.14 -1.39
N GLU A 55 1.94 12.19 -1.68
CA GLU A 55 2.57 13.36 -2.28
C GLU A 55 2.00 13.68 -3.66
N LYS A 56 1.82 12.66 -4.52
CA LYS A 56 1.22 12.86 -5.85
C LYS A 56 -0.23 13.32 -5.79
N ILE A 57 -1.03 12.81 -4.86
CA ILE A 57 -2.41 13.27 -4.66
C ILE A 57 -2.42 14.73 -4.21
N ASN A 58 -1.56 15.09 -3.25
CA ASN A 58 -1.44 16.46 -2.78
C ASN A 58 -1.01 17.42 -3.90
N GLN A 59 -0.05 17.00 -4.75
CA GLN A 59 0.34 17.75 -5.94
C GLN A 59 -0.83 17.92 -6.92
N LEU A 60 -1.56 16.85 -7.25
CA LEU A 60 -2.72 16.91 -8.14
C LEU A 60 -3.82 17.85 -7.63
N LYS A 61 -4.10 17.82 -6.32
CA LYS A 61 -5.08 18.71 -5.69
C LYS A 61 -4.64 20.17 -5.70
N THR A 62 -3.34 20.42 -5.55
CA THR A 62 -2.79 21.78 -5.46
C THR A 62 -2.61 22.42 -6.83
N GLU A 63 -2.04 21.67 -7.77
CA GLU A 63 -1.68 22.18 -9.10
C GLU A 63 -2.85 22.12 -10.09
N CYS A 64 -3.83 21.22 -9.88
CA CYS A 64 -5.01 21.03 -10.72
C CYS A 64 -4.68 21.13 -12.24
N PRO A 65 -3.72 20.35 -12.75
CA PRO A 65 -3.27 20.50 -14.12
C PRO A 65 -4.36 20.10 -15.12
N SER A 66 -4.39 20.76 -16.28
CA SER A 66 -5.34 20.48 -17.35
C SER A 66 -5.15 19.09 -17.97
N ASP A 67 -3.91 18.59 -17.99
CA ASP A 67 -3.59 17.20 -18.29
C ASP A 67 -2.88 16.57 -17.08
N TRP A 68 -3.52 15.55 -16.51
CA TRP A 68 -3.03 14.78 -15.37
C TRP A 68 -2.83 13.30 -15.72
N SER A 69 -2.90 12.95 -17.00
CA SER A 69 -2.76 11.57 -17.49
C SER A 69 -1.42 10.91 -17.07
N PRO A 70 -0.27 11.62 -17.07
CA PRO A 70 0.99 11.05 -16.58
C PRO A 70 0.95 10.70 -15.08
N GLN A 71 0.41 11.60 -14.26
CA GLN A 71 0.28 11.42 -12.81
C GLN A 71 -0.68 10.27 -12.50
N LYS A 72 -1.79 10.18 -13.24
CA LYS A 72 -2.72 9.05 -13.17
C LYS A 72 -2.01 7.72 -13.35
N LYS A 73 -1.23 7.57 -14.43
CA LYS A 73 -0.49 6.34 -14.73
C LYS A 73 0.53 6.00 -13.64
N ALA A 74 1.22 7.01 -13.11
CA ALA A 74 2.16 6.81 -12.02
C ALA A 74 1.47 6.31 -10.75
N ILE A 75 0.31 6.87 -10.42
CA ILE A 75 -0.51 6.45 -9.27
C ILE A 75 -1.07 5.04 -9.47
N GLU A 76 -1.61 4.72 -10.65
CA GLU A 76 -2.11 3.38 -10.99
C GLU A 76 -0.99 2.33 -10.88
N LYS A 77 0.23 2.66 -11.34
CA LYS A 77 1.39 1.79 -11.18
C LYS A 77 1.74 1.59 -9.69
N GLY A 78 1.77 2.66 -8.91
CA GLY A 78 2.00 2.58 -7.46
C GLY A 78 1.00 1.66 -6.76
N HIS A 79 -0.28 1.66 -7.18
CA HIS A 79 -1.29 0.74 -6.65
C HIS A 79 -1.01 -0.73 -6.98
N VAL A 80 -0.53 -1.01 -8.20
CA VAL A 80 -0.15 -2.38 -8.61
C VAL A 80 1.07 -2.86 -7.82
N ASP A 81 2.07 -2.00 -7.67
CA ASP A 81 3.28 -2.30 -6.90
C ASP A 81 2.95 -2.55 -5.42
N MET A 82 2.10 -1.70 -4.82
CA MET A 82 1.58 -1.86 -3.46
C MET A 82 0.88 -3.20 -3.25
N ARG A 83 -0.01 -3.56 -4.19
CA ARG A 83 -0.77 -4.81 -4.11
C ARG A 83 0.15 -6.02 -4.16
N SER A 84 1.13 -5.99 -5.07
CA SER A 84 2.10 -7.08 -5.22
C SER A 84 2.89 -7.30 -3.93
N LYS A 85 3.34 -6.21 -3.28
CA LYS A 85 4.08 -6.26 -2.01
C LYS A 85 3.22 -6.74 -0.84
N TYR A 86 1.96 -6.33 -0.80
CA TYR A 86 1.02 -6.79 0.20
C TYR A 86 0.75 -8.30 0.07
N GLU A 87 0.51 -8.77 -1.16
CA GLU A 87 0.28 -10.19 -1.44
C GLU A 87 1.51 -11.03 -1.07
N GLU A 88 2.72 -10.59 -1.43
CA GLU A 88 3.97 -11.26 -1.05
C GLU A 88 4.14 -11.34 0.48
N ALA A 89 3.90 -10.24 1.20
CA ALA A 89 3.97 -10.22 2.66
C ALA A 89 2.95 -11.17 3.29
N MET A 90 1.71 -11.16 2.81
CA MET A 90 0.63 -11.99 3.31
C MET A 90 0.85 -13.48 3.01
N GLU A 91 1.34 -13.81 1.83
CA GLU A 91 1.71 -15.19 1.47
C GLU A 91 2.83 -15.70 2.37
N PHE A 92 3.86 -14.89 2.62
CA PHE A 92 4.95 -15.25 3.50
C PHE A 92 4.47 -15.44 4.95
N ILE A 93 3.67 -14.51 5.48
CA ILE A 93 3.03 -14.63 6.80
C ILE A 93 2.23 -15.94 6.87
N GLY A 94 1.43 -16.26 5.86
CA GLY A 94 0.61 -17.47 5.83
C GLY A 94 1.45 -18.76 5.87
N LYS A 95 2.61 -18.78 5.20
CA LYS A 95 3.55 -19.91 5.24
C LYS A 95 4.33 -20.01 6.54
N ALA A 96 4.65 -18.86 7.15
CA ALA A 96 5.44 -18.77 8.38
C ALA A 96 4.61 -18.95 9.66
N ALA A 97 3.31 -18.71 9.61
CA ALA A 97 2.43 -18.88 10.76
C ALA A 97 2.28 -20.36 11.12
N PRO A 98 2.49 -20.77 12.38
CA PRO A 98 2.21 -22.13 12.83
C PRO A 98 0.70 -22.36 12.72
N VAL A 99 0.28 -23.09 11.68
CA VAL A 99 -1.08 -23.60 11.39
C VAL A 99 -2.17 -23.13 12.36
N SER A 100 -2.82 -22.00 12.05
CA SER A 100 -4.21 -21.63 12.39
C SER A 100 -4.45 -20.15 12.09
N ILE A 101 -4.51 -19.76 10.81
CA ILE A 101 -5.21 -18.53 10.43
C ILE A 101 -6.35 -18.98 9.51
N PRO A 102 -7.61 -18.99 9.98
CA PRO A 102 -8.76 -19.24 9.11
C PRO A 102 -8.76 -18.19 8.00
N GLY A 103 -9.00 -18.65 6.77
CA GLY A 103 -9.14 -17.81 5.59
C GLY A 103 -10.34 -16.88 5.63
#